data_AF-A0A2T4VRZ5-F1
#
_entry.id   AF-A0A2T4VRZ5-F1
#
_cell.length_a   1.000
_cell.length_b   1.000
_cell.length_c   1.000
_cell.angle_alpha   90.00
_cell.angle_beta   90.00
_cell.angle_gamma   90.00
#
_symmetry.space_group_name_H-M   'P 1'
#
loop_
_entity.id
_entity.type
_entity.pdbx_description
1 polymer ?
#
loop_
_entity_poly.entity_id
_entity_poly.type
_entity_poly.pdbx_seq_one_letter_code
_entity_poly.pdbx_strand_id
1 'polypeptide(L)'
;MKQRLLPLVPLLVGLACSSPKPIDPRVWRPTSNDRAEYIPGPLKSFGSFDNPSDALKAACPLILSKPNATVGHLQERDPELAVRVATEYCAWLYYTPEHKYELSMLTDVPAPGSALQGEATCLLPPNVDDPRYAPSSIKYIILLHNHPFSSEISKPDVNFAIAMANAHALTADA
;
A
#
# COMPACT_ATOMS: atom_id res chain seq x y z
N MET A 1 -39.58 -58.12 -16.52
CA MET A 1 -39.50 -56.68 -16.16
C MET A 1 -38.04 -56.25 -16.21
N LYS A 2 -37.71 -55.20 -16.97
CA LYS A 2 -36.34 -54.77 -17.31
C LYS A 2 -35.69 -54.01 -16.14
N GLN A 3 -34.52 -54.45 -15.67
CA GLN A 3 -33.66 -53.69 -14.75
C GLN A 3 -33.08 -52.47 -15.46
N ARG A 4 -33.32 -51.27 -14.92
CA ARG A 4 -32.68 -50.03 -15.37
C ARG A 4 -31.36 -49.86 -14.60
N LEU A 5 -30.23 -49.91 -15.31
CA LEU A 5 -28.94 -49.41 -14.81
C LEU A 5 -29.01 -47.88 -14.73
N LEU A 6 -28.74 -47.31 -13.55
CA LEU A 6 -28.43 -45.88 -13.43
C LEU A 6 -26.96 -45.64 -13.83
N PRO A 7 -26.64 -44.59 -14.60
CA PRO A 7 -25.26 -44.21 -14.85
C PRO A 7 -24.71 -43.45 -13.64
N LEU A 8 -23.56 -43.90 -13.13
CA LEU A 8 -22.77 -43.23 -12.12
C LEU A 8 -22.06 -42.04 -12.80
N VAL A 9 -22.45 -40.81 -12.51
CA VAL A 9 -21.75 -39.60 -12.98
C VAL A 9 -20.52 -39.40 -12.09
N PRO A 10 -19.28 -39.44 -12.61
CA PRO A 10 -18.12 -39.16 -11.79
C PRO A 10 -18.06 -37.66 -11.50
N LEU A 11 -18.17 -37.32 -10.21
CA LEU A 11 -17.97 -35.97 -9.70
C LEU A 11 -16.47 -35.65 -9.83
N LEU A 12 -16.09 -34.89 -10.85
CA LEU A 12 -14.73 -34.36 -11.02
C LEU A 12 -14.51 -33.25 -9.98
N VAL A 13 -13.90 -33.61 -8.84
CA VAL A 13 -13.42 -32.65 -7.84
C VAL A 13 -12.06 -32.13 -8.33
N GLY A 14 -12.08 -31.03 -9.07
CA GLY A 14 -10.88 -30.30 -9.45
C GLY A 14 -10.43 -29.38 -8.31
N LEU A 15 -9.35 -29.73 -7.61
CA LEU A 15 -8.61 -28.81 -6.75
C LEU A 15 -7.75 -27.92 -7.64
N ALA A 16 -8.22 -26.72 -7.96
CA ALA A 16 -7.44 -25.73 -8.69
C ALA A 16 -6.56 -24.94 -7.71
N CYS A 17 -5.26 -25.23 -7.69
CA CYS A 17 -4.27 -24.38 -7.03
C CYS A 17 -3.92 -23.21 -7.95
N SER A 18 -4.23 -21.97 -7.56
CA SER A 18 -3.75 -20.78 -8.27
C SER A 18 -2.29 -20.52 -7.93
N SER A 19 -1.45 -20.24 -8.92
CA SER A 19 -0.09 -19.76 -8.67
C SER A 19 -0.13 -18.42 -7.91
N PRO A 20 0.76 -18.20 -6.92
CA PRO A 20 0.90 -16.90 -6.30
C PRO A 20 1.22 -15.86 -7.38
N LYS A 21 0.48 -14.76 -7.40
CA LYS A 21 0.80 -13.61 -8.25
C LYS A 21 2.25 -13.18 -7.94
N PRO A 22 3.10 -12.89 -8.95
CA PRO A 22 4.44 -12.39 -8.70
C PRO A 22 4.38 -11.21 -7.72
N ILE A 23 5.10 -11.34 -6.60
CA ILE A 23 5.16 -10.29 -5.59
C ILE A 23 5.98 -9.16 -6.22
N ASP A 24 5.37 -7.97 -6.41
CA ASP A 24 6.13 -6.79 -6.82
C ASP A 24 7.17 -6.52 -5.72
N PRO A 25 8.48 -6.58 -6.01
CA PRO A 25 9.53 -6.47 -5.00
C PRO A 25 9.58 -5.08 -4.35
N ARG A 26 8.77 -4.13 -4.83
CA ARG A 26 8.62 -2.78 -4.29
C ARG A 26 7.45 -2.64 -3.31
N VAL A 27 6.64 -3.68 -3.16
CA VAL A 27 5.48 -3.71 -2.26
C VAL A 27 5.76 -4.68 -1.12
N TRP A 28 5.88 -4.14 0.07
CA TRP A 28 6.05 -4.87 1.31
C TRP A 28 4.69 -5.26 1.90
N ARG A 29 4.60 -6.52 2.32
CA ARG A 29 3.51 -7.07 3.11
C ARG A 29 4.13 -7.80 4.29
N PRO A 30 3.74 -7.49 5.54
CA PRO A 30 4.33 -8.08 6.72
C PRO A 30 4.09 -9.58 6.76
N THR A 31 5.10 -10.30 7.19
CA THR A 31 5.09 -11.71 7.55
C THR A 31 5.03 -11.85 9.07
N SER A 32 4.87 -13.07 9.57
CA SER A 32 4.83 -13.34 11.03
C SER A 32 6.10 -12.95 11.78
N ASN A 33 7.22 -12.74 11.07
CA ASN A 33 8.50 -12.38 11.65
C ASN A 33 8.79 -10.87 11.59
N ASP A 34 7.95 -10.10 10.89
CA ASP A 34 8.14 -8.66 10.74
C ASP A 34 7.60 -7.90 11.94
N ARG A 35 8.25 -6.77 12.23
CA ARG A 35 7.79 -5.84 13.27
C ARG A 35 6.67 -4.99 12.69
N ALA A 36 5.45 -5.18 13.20
CA ALA A 36 4.26 -4.47 12.70
C ALA A 36 4.38 -2.94 12.76
N GLU A 37 5.26 -2.39 13.61
CA GLU A 37 5.47 -0.95 13.72
C GLU A 37 6.46 -0.37 12.68
N TYR A 38 7.04 -1.20 11.81
CA TYR A 38 8.09 -0.80 10.88
C TYR A 38 7.78 -1.22 9.44
N ILE A 39 8.01 -0.30 8.50
CA ILE A 39 8.06 -0.58 7.07
C ILE A 39 9.50 -0.48 6.56
N PRO A 40 9.99 -1.41 5.72
CA PRO A 40 11.37 -1.36 5.26
C PRO A 40 11.65 -0.14 4.37
N GLY A 41 12.88 0.37 4.43
CA GLY A 41 13.43 1.38 3.53
C GLY A 41 14.95 1.23 3.36
N PRO A 42 15.57 1.96 2.43
CA PRO A 42 14.95 2.70 1.33
C PRO A 42 14.44 1.73 0.25
N LEU A 43 13.49 2.17 -0.56
CA LEU A 43 13.10 1.47 -1.76
C LEU A 43 14.26 1.50 -2.78
N LYS A 44 14.80 0.32 -3.08
CA LYS A 44 15.87 0.18 -4.07
C LYS A 44 15.45 0.75 -5.43
N SER A 45 16.37 1.48 -6.05
CA SER A 45 16.19 2.14 -7.36
C SER A 45 15.15 3.26 -7.42
N PHE A 46 14.57 3.69 -6.29
CA PHE A 46 13.78 4.93 -6.24
C PHE A 46 14.66 6.17 -6.42
N GLY A 47 15.86 6.14 -5.83
CA GLY A 47 16.79 7.27 -5.80
C GLY A 47 16.82 7.95 -4.43
N SER A 48 17.66 8.97 -4.33
CA SER A 48 17.85 9.80 -3.14
C SER A 48 17.93 11.25 -3.61
N PHE A 49 17.10 12.12 -3.05
CA PHE A 49 16.83 13.45 -3.62
C PHE A 49 17.18 14.55 -2.63
N ASP A 50 17.62 15.71 -3.12
CA ASP A 50 17.93 16.88 -2.28
C ASP A 50 16.69 17.66 -1.85
N ASN A 51 15.58 17.54 -2.58
CA ASN A 51 14.38 18.30 -2.32
C ASN A 51 13.12 17.41 -2.42
N PRO A 52 12.04 17.75 -1.71
CA PRO A 52 10.85 16.92 -1.68
C PRO A 52 10.10 16.94 -3.02
N SER A 53 10.19 18.02 -3.80
CA SER A 53 9.46 18.14 -5.07
C SER A 53 9.92 17.11 -6.09
N ASP A 54 11.22 16.91 -6.23
CA ASP A 54 11.77 15.93 -7.17
C ASP A 54 11.52 14.49 -6.69
N ALA A 55 11.57 14.25 -5.38
CA ALA A 55 11.17 12.97 -4.82
C ALA A 55 9.68 12.68 -5.09
N LEU A 56 8.80 13.67 -4.93
CA LEU A 56 7.37 13.53 -5.24
C LEU A 56 7.13 13.25 -6.73
N LYS A 57 7.82 13.96 -7.63
CA LYS A 57 7.75 13.69 -9.08
C LYS A 57 8.17 12.28 -9.44
N ALA A 58 9.13 11.70 -8.70
CA ALA A 58 9.53 10.30 -8.87
C ALA A 58 8.52 9.31 -8.23
N ALA A 59 7.92 9.66 -7.10
CA ALA A 59 7.05 8.77 -6.32
C ALA A 59 5.65 8.61 -6.92
N CYS A 60 5.02 9.70 -7.39
CA CYS A 60 3.65 9.64 -7.88
C CYS A 60 3.46 8.66 -9.05
N PRO A 61 4.30 8.68 -10.13
CA PRO A 61 4.19 7.70 -11.21
C PRO A 61 4.44 6.27 -10.74
N LEU A 62 5.34 6.07 -9.77
CA LEU A 62 5.62 4.75 -9.21
C LEU A 62 4.38 4.17 -8.51
N ILE A 63 3.70 4.94 -7.67
CA ILE A 63 2.49 4.52 -6.95
C ILE A 63 1.36 4.29 -7.95
N LEU A 64 1.11 5.24 -8.85
CA LEU A 64 0.01 5.16 -9.82
C LEU A 64 0.21 4.06 -10.87
N SER A 65 1.45 3.59 -11.09
CA SER A 65 1.72 2.45 -11.98
C SER A 65 1.27 1.10 -11.42
N LYS A 66 0.90 1.04 -10.13
CA LYS A 66 0.54 -0.22 -9.48
C LYS A 66 -0.83 -0.72 -9.93
N PRO A 67 -1.04 -2.05 -9.95
CA PRO A 67 -2.32 -2.61 -10.34
C PRO A 67 -3.47 -2.02 -9.50
N ASN A 68 -4.51 -1.54 -10.17
CA ASN A 68 -5.72 -0.98 -9.54
C ASN A 68 -5.48 0.21 -8.61
N ALA A 69 -4.33 0.89 -8.72
CA ALA A 69 -4.09 2.17 -8.05
C ALA A 69 -5.05 3.27 -8.52
N THR A 70 -5.65 3.10 -9.70
CA THR A 70 -6.76 3.90 -10.20
C THR A 70 -7.79 3.00 -10.86
N VAL A 71 -9.06 3.12 -10.45
CA VAL A 71 -10.19 2.32 -10.96
C VAL A 71 -11.33 3.19 -11.50
N GLY A 72 -11.11 4.49 -11.67
CA GLY A 72 -12.13 5.40 -12.23
C GLY A 72 -12.72 4.92 -13.56
N HIS A 73 -11.89 4.30 -14.41
CA HIS A 73 -12.34 3.70 -15.68
C HIS A 73 -13.35 2.54 -15.54
N LEU A 74 -13.46 1.94 -14.35
CA LEU A 74 -14.41 0.87 -14.03
C LEU A 74 -15.69 1.41 -13.39
N GLN A 75 -15.68 2.61 -12.78
CA GLN A 75 -16.83 3.12 -12.02
C GLN A 75 -18.12 3.19 -12.85
N GLU A 76 -18.02 3.59 -14.13
CA GLU A 76 -19.17 3.68 -15.02
C GLU A 76 -19.59 2.33 -15.63
N ARG A 77 -18.65 1.39 -15.76
CA ARG A 77 -18.87 0.12 -16.49
C ARG A 77 -19.27 -1.02 -15.57
N ASP A 78 -18.61 -1.12 -14.43
CA ASP A 78 -18.81 -2.16 -13.42
C ASP A 78 -18.38 -1.61 -12.04
N PRO A 79 -19.25 -0.82 -11.39
CA PRO A 79 -18.94 -0.17 -10.12
C PRO A 79 -18.64 -1.17 -9.01
N GLU A 80 -19.28 -2.33 -9.02
CA GLU A 80 -19.01 -3.36 -8.02
C GLU A 80 -17.61 -3.94 -8.20
N LEU A 81 -17.18 -4.18 -9.44
CA LEU A 81 -15.81 -4.61 -9.71
C LEU A 81 -14.82 -3.53 -9.29
N ALA A 82 -15.11 -2.26 -9.58
CA ALA A 82 -14.27 -1.13 -9.19
C ALA A 82 -14.01 -1.15 -7.67
N VAL A 83 -15.05 -1.33 -6.85
CA VAL A 83 -14.93 -1.50 -5.39
C VAL A 83 -14.11 -2.73 -5.01
N ARG A 84 -14.38 -3.88 -5.63
CA ARG A 84 -13.70 -5.14 -5.29
C ARG A 84 -12.20 -5.13 -5.60
N VAL A 85 -11.77 -4.40 -6.62
CA VAL A 85 -10.38 -4.45 -7.10
C VAL A 85 -9.57 -3.22 -6.71
N ALA A 86 -10.20 -2.13 -6.28
CA ALA A 86 -9.53 -0.91 -5.82
C ALA A 86 -8.42 -1.24 -4.82
N THR A 87 -7.25 -0.65 -5.00
CA THR A 87 -6.11 -0.88 -4.12
C THR A 87 -5.41 0.43 -3.83
N GLU A 88 -5.35 0.79 -2.55
CA GLU A 88 -4.52 1.89 -2.08
C GLU A 88 -3.12 1.36 -1.77
N TYR A 89 -2.12 2.08 -2.27
CA TYR A 89 -0.70 1.85 -2.01
C TYR A 89 -0.15 3.03 -1.24
N CYS A 90 0.53 2.75 -0.14
CA CYS A 90 1.09 3.79 0.72
C CYS A 90 2.57 3.66 0.94
N ALA A 91 3.22 4.79 1.21
CA ALA A 91 4.61 4.84 1.59
C ALA A 91 4.91 6.12 2.39
N TRP A 92 6.02 6.07 3.12
CA TRP A 92 6.65 7.27 3.66
C TRP A 92 7.64 7.83 2.67
N LEU A 93 7.51 9.13 2.38
CA LEU A 93 8.63 9.93 1.94
C LEU A 93 9.29 10.52 3.19
N TYR A 94 10.48 10.04 3.50
CA TYR A 94 11.20 10.37 4.72
C TYR A 94 12.51 11.10 4.42
N TYR A 95 12.97 11.85 5.41
CA TYR A 95 14.17 12.66 5.37
C TYR A 95 15.25 12.06 6.25
N THR A 96 16.43 11.88 5.67
CA THR A 96 17.55 11.19 6.31
C THR A 96 18.48 12.17 7.04
N PRO A 97 19.33 11.67 7.96
CA PRO A 97 20.38 12.47 8.58
C PRO A 97 21.36 13.14 7.60
N GLU A 98 21.56 12.59 6.39
CA GLU A 98 22.40 13.16 5.32
C GLU A 98 21.65 14.18 4.47
N HIS A 99 20.51 14.67 4.95
CA HIS A 99 19.73 15.70 4.30
C HIS A 99 19.14 15.29 2.95
N LYS A 100 18.77 14.01 2.80
CA LYS A 100 18.16 13.47 1.58
C LYS A 100 16.73 13.02 1.81
N TYR A 101 15.95 13.03 0.74
CA TYR A 101 14.60 12.48 0.67
C TYR A 101 14.64 11.10 0.02
N GLU A 102 14.02 10.14 0.69
CA GLU A 102 13.98 8.75 0.29
C GLU A 102 12.59 8.15 0.55
N LEU A 103 12.29 7.05 -0.13
CA LEU A 103 10.99 6.40 -0.06
C LEU A 103 11.12 5.08 0.69
N SER A 104 10.17 4.78 1.59
CA SER A 104 10.01 3.42 2.10
C SER A 104 9.57 2.47 0.98
N MET A 105 9.53 1.17 1.27
CA MET A 105 8.74 0.27 0.45
C MET A 105 7.27 0.74 0.40
N LEU A 106 6.57 0.40 -0.67
CA LEU A 106 5.11 0.58 -0.73
C LEU A 106 4.44 -0.50 0.12
N THR A 107 3.21 -0.26 0.56
CA THR A 107 2.37 -1.31 1.14
C THR A 107 0.94 -1.20 0.62
N ASP A 108 0.30 -2.33 0.40
CA ASP A 108 -1.11 -2.47 -0.02
C ASP A 108 -1.93 -3.32 0.96
N VAL A 109 -1.39 -3.52 2.16
CA VAL A 109 -2.08 -4.23 3.24
C VAL A 109 -3.26 -3.37 3.66
N PRO A 110 -4.50 -3.88 3.67
CA PRO A 110 -5.64 -3.08 4.08
C PRO A 110 -5.52 -2.61 5.53
N ALA A 111 -5.92 -1.37 5.83
CA ALA A 111 -6.04 -0.93 7.21
C ALA A 111 -7.07 -1.79 7.98
N PRO A 112 -6.88 -2.05 9.29
CA PRO A 112 -7.85 -2.81 10.08
C PRO A 112 -9.27 -2.24 9.95
N GLY A 113 -10.20 -3.06 9.48
CA GLY A 113 -11.62 -2.70 9.34
C GLY A 113 -12.00 -2.01 8.03
N SER A 114 -11.06 -1.62 7.17
CA SER A 114 -11.36 -0.92 5.91
C SER A 114 -12.25 -1.73 4.97
N ALA A 115 -11.96 -3.04 4.85
CA ALA A 115 -12.76 -3.97 4.07
C ALA A 115 -14.22 -4.07 4.54
N LEU A 116 -14.49 -3.91 5.84
CA LEU A 116 -15.85 -3.91 6.39
C LEU A 116 -16.60 -2.62 6.10
N GLN A 117 -15.88 -1.52 5.86
CA GLN A 117 -16.41 -0.20 5.56
C GLN A 117 -16.51 0.06 4.05
N GLY A 118 -16.06 -0.90 3.22
CA GLY A 118 -16.01 -0.73 1.76
C GLY A 118 -14.95 0.28 1.32
N GLU A 119 -13.97 0.56 2.18
CA GLU A 119 -12.91 1.52 1.93
C GLU A 119 -11.65 0.81 1.44
N ALA A 120 -11.00 1.40 0.43
CA ALA A 120 -9.69 0.98 -0.01
C ALA A 120 -8.65 1.88 0.68
N THR A 121 -8.27 1.52 1.91
CA THR A 121 -7.19 2.18 2.65
C THR A 121 -6.07 1.21 2.97
N CYS A 122 -4.85 1.71 3.08
CA CYS A 122 -3.67 0.92 3.42
C CYS A 122 -3.32 1.00 4.93
N LEU A 123 -2.59 0.01 5.43
CA LEU A 123 -1.90 0.06 6.72
C LEU A 123 -0.48 0.57 6.47
N LEU A 124 -0.17 1.80 6.87
CA LEU A 124 1.18 2.33 6.86
C LEU A 124 1.77 2.34 8.28
N PRO A 125 2.78 1.49 8.58
CA PRO A 125 3.44 1.51 9.88
C PRO A 125 4.08 2.88 10.20
N PRO A 126 4.11 3.29 11.47
CA PRO A 126 4.60 4.62 11.85
C PRO A 126 6.11 4.79 11.64
N ASN A 127 6.90 3.72 11.67
CA ASN A 127 8.36 3.82 11.54
C ASN A 127 8.85 3.25 10.22
N VAL A 128 9.96 3.79 9.72
CA VAL A 128 10.74 3.21 8.63
C VAL A 128 11.96 2.49 9.21
N ASP A 129 12.19 1.26 8.77
CA ASP A 129 13.41 0.49 9.04
C ASP A 129 14.40 0.70 7.88
N ASP A 130 15.22 1.74 8.02
CA ASP A 130 16.37 1.98 7.15
C ASP A 130 17.64 1.54 7.88
N PRO A 131 18.32 0.47 7.45
CA PRO A 131 19.45 -0.10 8.17
C PRO A 131 20.67 0.84 8.24
N ARG A 132 20.67 1.94 7.49
CA ARG A 132 21.73 2.95 7.55
C ARG A 132 21.60 3.88 8.75
N TYR A 133 20.41 4.00 9.34
CA TYR A 133 20.09 5.03 10.33
C TYR A 133 19.41 4.46 11.57
N ALA A 134 19.63 5.10 12.72
CA ALA A 134 18.82 4.80 13.89
C ALA A 134 17.37 5.25 13.63
N PRO A 135 16.33 4.47 14.01
CA PRO A 135 14.94 4.87 13.76
C PRO A 135 14.57 6.26 14.29
N SER A 136 15.15 6.66 15.43
CA SER A 136 14.93 7.97 16.06
C SER A 136 15.55 9.15 15.29
N SER A 137 16.39 8.87 14.29
CA SER A 137 17.07 9.89 13.47
C SER A 137 16.36 10.17 12.15
N ILE A 138 15.38 9.33 11.78
CA ILE A 138 14.59 9.48 10.56
C ILE A 138 13.40 10.39 10.84
N LYS A 139 13.20 11.41 9.98
CA LYS A 139 12.03 12.29 10.04
C LYS A 139 11.08 11.93 8.89
N TYR A 140 9.78 11.80 9.17
CA TYR A 140 8.77 11.62 8.12
C TYR A 140 8.30 12.99 7.68
N ILE A 141 8.16 13.23 6.38
CA ILE A 141 7.74 14.56 5.90
C ILE A 141 6.42 14.46 5.17
N ILE A 142 6.22 13.40 4.39
CA ILE A 142 5.04 13.27 3.54
C ILE A 142 4.51 11.84 3.58
N LEU A 143 3.25 11.70 3.97
CA LEU A 143 2.43 10.52 3.71
C LEU A 143 2.09 10.49 2.23
N LEU A 144 2.46 9.43 1.53
CA LEU A 144 2.09 9.23 0.13
C LEU A 144 1.11 8.08 0.01
N HIS A 145 -0.02 8.32 -0.65
CA HIS A 145 -0.97 7.29 -1.07
C HIS A 145 -1.74 7.71 -2.32
N ASN A 146 -2.34 6.75 -3.01
CA ASN A 146 -3.26 7.01 -4.13
C ASN A 146 -4.71 6.90 -3.67
N HIS A 147 -5.61 7.64 -4.33
CA HIS A 147 -7.04 7.43 -4.20
C HIS A 147 -7.55 6.67 -5.42
N PRO A 148 -7.93 5.37 -5.29
CA PRO A 148 -8.35 4.57 -6.44
C PRO A 148 -9.52 5.17 -7.23
N PHE A 149 -10.38 5.92 -6.54
CA PHE A 149 -11.56 6.60 -7.10
C PHE A 149 -11.35 8.07 -7.43
N SER A 150 -10.11 8.58 -7.38
CA SER A 150 -9.78 10.00 -7.62
C SER A 150 -10.54 10.98 -6.72
N SER A 151 -10.81 10.57 -5.48
CA SER A 151 -11.43 11.43 -4.46
C SER A 151 -10.47 12.52 -3.96
N GLU A 152 -11.01 13.53 -3.30
CA GLU A 152 -10.21 14.51 -2.55
C GLU A 152 -9.63 13.88 -1.26
N ILE A 153 -8.68 14.59 -0.61
CA ILE A 153 -8.14 14.23 0.71
C ILE A 153 -9.29 14.06 1.71
N SER A 154 -9.33 12.90 2.36
CA SER A 154 -10.37 12.56 3.32
C SER A 154 -10.01 13.04 4.73
N LYS A 155 -11.02 13.17 5.60
CA LYS A 155 -10.80 13.48 7.02
C LYS A 155 -9.93 12.43 7.74
N PRO A 156 -10.10 11.11 7.49
CA PRO A 156 -9.15 10.09 7.95
C PRO A 156 -7.69 10.38 7.56
N ASP A 157 -7.42 10.79 6.32
CA ASP A 157 -6.06 11.08 5.84
C ASP A 157 -5.43 12.22 6.64
N VAL A 158 -6.18 13.32 6.82
CA VAL A 158 -5.74 14.48 7.61
C VAL A 158 -5.47 14.08 9.07
N ASN A 159 -6.37 13.30 9.67
CA ASN A 159 -6.20 12.85 11.06
C ASN A 159 -4.98 11.94 11.22
N PHE A 160 -4.75 11.03 10.28
CA PHE A 160 -3.60 10.14 10.29
C PHE A 160 -2.30 10.93 10.12
N ALA A 161 -2.25 11.88 9.18
CA ALA A 161 -1.10 12.77 9.00
C ALA A 161 -0.79 13.59 10.27
N ILE A 162 -1.80 14.15 10.94
CA ILE A 162 -1.63 14.88 12.21
C ILE A 162 -1.12 13.94 13.31
N ALA A 163 -1.68 12.73 13.43
CA ALA A 163 -1.25 11.76 14.43
C ALA A 163 0.23 11.38 14.26
N MET A 164 0.67 11.16 13.02
CA MET A 164 2.06 10.84 12.72
C MET A 164 2.99 12.04 12.91
N ALA A 165 2.56 13.25 12.56
CA ALA A 165 3.33 14.46 12.84
C ALA A 165 3.60 14.65 14.34
N ASN A 166 2.58 14.42 15.18
CA ASN A 166 2.72 14.47 16.62
C ASN A 166 3.60 13.34 17.18
N ALA A 167 3.41 12.11 16.70
CA ALA A 167 4.16 10.93 17.15
C ALA A 167 5.67 11.07 16.89
N HIS A 168 6.04 11.77 15.81
CA HIS A 168 7.44 11.97 15.42
C HIS A 168 7.98 13.36 15.78
N ALA A 169 7.28 14.08 16.65
CA ALA A 169 7.67 15.40 17.17
C ALA A 169 8.11 16.37 16.06
N LEU A 170 7.47 16.29 14.89
CA LEU A 170 7.69 17.22 13.79
C LEU A 170 7.11 18.57 14.22
N THR A 171 7.96 19.39 14.83
CA THR A 171 7.71 20.81 14.91
C THR A 171 7.89 21.34 13.48
N ALA A 172 6.83 21.92 12.93
CA ALA A 172 6.95 22.71 11.72
C ALA A 172 7.83 23.92 12.09
N ASP A 173 9.12 23.86 11.79
CA ASP A 173 9.94 25.07 11.78
C ASP A 173 9.43 25.91 10.62
N ALA A 174 8.76 27.01 10.98
CA ALA A 174 8.15 27.98 10.07
C ALA A 174 9.19 28.79 9.30
#